data_AF-A0A839RNI8-F1
#
_entry.id   AF-A0A839RNI8-F1
#
_cell.length_a   1.000
_cell.length_b   1.000
_cell.length_c   1.000
_cell.angle_alpha   90.00
_cell.angle_beta   90.00
_cell.angle_gamma   90.00
#
_symmetry.space_group_name_H-M   'P 1'
#
loop_
_entity.id
_entity.type
_entity.pdbx_description
1 polymer ?
#
loop_
_entity_poly.entity_id
_entity_poly.type
_entity_poly.pdbx_seq_one_letter_code
_entity_poly.pdbx_strand_id
1 'polypeptide(L)'
;MSAFSEEAFLSEGWALSPSVALRPEPFGALAYHFGNRRLTFLKRPELVELVRGLAASDSIRGALSAADVPAQQWPAYLKALRGLAAADMIRPQLASGATP
;
A
#
# COMPACT_ATOMS: atom_id res chain seq x y z
N MET A 1 1.19 -23.31 1.76
CA MET A 1 2.25 -22.56 1.04
C MET A 1 2.11 -21.03 1.10
N SER A 2 1.26 -20.44 1.98
CA SER A 2 0.98 -18.98 1.95
C SER A 2 1.77 -18.10 2.93
N ALA A 3 2.29 -18.65 4.04
CA ALA A 3 2.92 -17.85 5.09
C ALA A 3 4.24 -17.18 4.65
N PHE A 4 5.08 -17.90 3.90
CA PHE A 4 6.34 -17.35 3.37
C PHE A 4 6.11 -16.18 2.39
N SER A 5 5.07 -16.25 1.56
CA SER A 5 4.71 -15.14 0.65
C SER A 5 4.15 -13.92 1.38
N GLU A 6 3.58 -14.12 2.57
CA GLU A 6 3.09 -13.03 3.41
C GLU A 6 4.22 -12.33 4.15
N GLU A 7 5.13 -13.10 4.74
CA GLU A 7 6.33 -12.57 5.38
C GLU A 7 7.20 -11.78 4.39
N ALA A 8 7.40 -12.31 3.18
CA ALA A 8 8.13 -11.61 2.12
C ALA A 8 7.47 -10.26 1.80
N PHE A 9 6.15 -10.24 1.54
CA PHE A 9 5.42 -9.02 1.24
C PHE A 9 5.46 -8.00 2.40
N LEU A 10 5.38 -8.47 3.66
CA LEU A 10 5.50 -7.63 4.85
C LEU A 10 6.87 -6.94 4.95
N SER A 11 7.92 -7.59 4.46
CA SER A 11 9.30 -7.08 4.50
C SER A 11 9.67 -6.14 3.34
N GLU A 12 8.80 -5.99 2.34
CA GLU A 12 9.05 -5.15 1.15
C GLU A 12 8.61 -3.70 1.37
N GLY A 13 9.40 -2.74 0.85
CA GLY A 13 9.02 -1.33 0.73
C GLY A 13 8.13 -1.08 -0.48
N TRP A 14 7.07 -0.29 -0.29
CA TRP A 14 6.07 0.00 -1.33
C TRP A 14 5.77 1.51 -1.35
N ALA A 15 5.24 2.00 -2.47
CA ALA A 15 4.83 3.39 -2.61
C ALA A 15 3.59 3.51 -3.51
N LEU A 16 2.84 4.60 -3.35
CA LEU A 16 1.80 4.97 -4.31
C LEU A 16 2.43 5.16 -5.70
N SER A 17 1.83 4.56 -6.72
CA SER A 17 2.31 4.74 -8.10
C SER A 17 2.22 6.22 -8.48
N PRO A 18 3.26 6.80 -9.13
CA PRO A 18 3.24 8.19 -9.58
C PRO A 18 2.19 8.44 -10.67
N SER A 19 1.66 7.39 -11.29
CA SER A 19 0.55 7.44 -12.24
C SER A 19 -0.83 7.40 -11.58
N VAL A 20 -0.92 7.49 -10.25
CA VAL A 20 -2.18 7.40 -9.51
C VAL A 20 -2.50 8.72 -8.82
N ALA A 21 -3.71 9.20 -9.03
CA ALA A 21 -4.31 10.26 -8.23
C ALA A 21 -5.28 9.68 -7.20
N LEU A 22 -5.20 10.16 -5.96
CA LEU A 22 -6.14 9.86 -4.89
C LEU A 22 -7.05 11.08 -4.68
N ARG A 23 -8.35 10.90 -4.93
CA ARG A 23 -9.40 11.88 -4.61
C ARG A 23 -10.05 11.49 -3.28
N PRO A 24 -9.91 12.30 -2.21
CA PRO A 24 -10.55 12.05 -0.93
C PRO A 24 -12.08 12.07 -1.04
N GLU A 25 -12.74 11.18 -0.30
CA GLU A 25 -14.20 11.06 -0.20
C GLU A 25 -14.57 10.66 1.25
N PRO A 26 -15.82 10.89 1.72
CA PRO A 26 -16.20 10.57 3.11
C PRO A 26 -15.98 9.11 3.52
N PHE A 27 -16.01 8.18 2.56
CA PHE A 27 -15.75 6.76 2.79
C PHE A 27 -14.27 6.34 2.67
N GLY A 28 -13.37 7.27 2.33
CA GLY A 28 -11.96 7.00 2.05
C GLY A 28 -11.48 7.75 0.80
N ALA A 29 -11.27 7.05 -0.32
CA ALA A 29 -10.82 7.70 -1.55
C ALA A 29 -11.18 6.93 -2.83
N LEU A 30 -11.21 7.67 -3.93
CA LEU A 30 -11.15 7.16 -5.29
C LEU A 30 -9.70 7.21 -5.78
N ALA A 31 -9.13 6.07 -6.16
CA ALA A 31 -7.83 5.96 -6.79
C ALA A 31 -7.98 5.78 -8.30
N TYR A 32 -7.46 6.71 -9.08
CA TYR A 32 -7.47 6.65 -10.54
C TYR A 32 -6.06 6.55 -11.08
N HIS A 33 -5.80 5.53 -11.91
CA HIS A 33 -4.51 5.34 -12.56
C HIS A 33 -4.54 5.88 -14.00
N PHE A 34 -3.71 6.88 -14.31
CA PHE A 34 -3.70 7.58 -15.60
C PHE A 34 -3.25 6.70 -16.78
N GLY A 35 -2.31 5.78 -16.57
CA GLY A 35 -1.82 4.86 -17.62
C GLY A 35 -2.84 3.79 -18.03
N ASN A 36 -3.22 2.91 -17.10
CA ASN A 36 -4.14 1.79 -17.37
C ASN A 36 -5.63 2.15 -17.26
N ARG A 37 -5.96 3.40 -16.88
CA ARG A 37 -7.33 3.94 -16.75
C ARG A 37 -8.21 3.21 -15.74
N ARG A 38 -7.63 2.43 -14.81
CA ARG A 38 -8.37 1.73 -13.75
C ARG A 38 -8.81 2.71 -12.68
N LEU A 39 -10.01 2.49 -12.15
CA LEU A 39 -10.56 3.17 -10.98
C LEU A 39 -10.73 2.15 -9.85
N THR A 40 -10.18 2.44 -8.68
CA THR A 40 -10.29 1.60 -7.48
C THR A 40 -10.80 2.42 -6.30
N PHE A 41 -11.64 1.81 -5.47
CA PHE A 41 -12.22 2.44 -4.29
C PHE A 41 -11.47 1.98 -3.05
N LEU A 42 -10.89 2.92 -2.31
CA LEU A 42 -10.31 2.68 -0.99
C LEU A 42 -11.41 3.01 0.03
N LYS A 43 -12.07 1.98 0.56
CA LYS A 43 -13.31 2.11 1.36
C LYS A 43 -13.07 2.36 2.85
N ARG A 44 -11.91 2.88 3.23
CA ARG A 44 -11.51 3.19 4.61
C ARG A 44 -10.55 4.37 4.60
N PRO A 45 -10.79 5.46 5.36
CA PRO A 45 -9.84 6.55 5.51
C PRO A 45 -8.45 6.07 5.98
N GLU A 46 -8.40 5.10 6.90
CA GLU A 46 -7.15 4.56 7.44
C GLU A 46 -6.31 3.86 6.37
N LEU A 47 -6.96 3.19 5.41
CA LEU A 47 -6.26 2.60 4.26
C LEU A 47 -5.69 3.67 3.33
N VAL A 48 -6.37 4.81 3.17
CA VAL A 48 -5.88 5.93 2.37
C VAL A 48 -4.63 6.52 3.00
N GLU A 49 -4.66 6.78 4.31
CA GLU A 49 -3.51 7.29 5.04
C GLU A 49 -2.32 6.32 5.00
N LEU A 50 -2.57 5.02 5.20
CA LEU A 50 -1.53 4.00 5.04
C LEU A 50 -0.90 4.06 3.64
N VAL A 51 -1.71 4.08 2.58
CA VAL A 51 -1.22 4.12 1.19
C VAL A 51 -0.41 5.39 0.88
N ARG A 52 -0.79 6.54 1.45
CA ARG A 52 -0.01 7.80 1.34
C ARG A 52 1.30 7.71 2.10
N GLY A 53 1.31 7.06 3.26
CA GLY A 53 2.48 6.90 4.13
C GLY A 53 3.42 5.76 3.76
N LEU A 54 3.05 4.87 2.83
CA LEU A 54 3.86 3.70 2.46
C LEU A 54 5.31 4.07 2.13
N ALA A 55 5.53 5.16 1.38
CA ALA A 55 6.85 5.56 0.94
C ALA A 55 7.77 6.05 2.08
N ALA A 56 7.22 6.32 3.26
CA ALA A 56 7.97 6.74 4.45
C ALA A 56 8.51 5.55 5.27
N SER A 57 8.27 4.32 4.82
CA SER A 57 8.72 3.09 5.51
C SER A 57 9.42 2.16 4.55
N ASP A 58 10.50 1.54 5.01
CA ASP A 58 11.26 0.55 4.21
C ASP A 58 10.53 -0.80 4.07
N SER A 59 9.40 -0.98 4.77
CA SER A 59 8.59 -2.19 4.73
C SER A 59 7.11 -1.92 4.99
N ILE A 60 6.22 -2.76 4.45
CA ILE A 60 4.78 -2.75 4.78
C ILE A 60 4.56 -2.91 6.29
N ARG A 61 5.36 -3.77 6.94
CA ARG A 61 5.34 -3.95 8.39
C ARG A 61 5.61 -2.61 9.11
N GLY A 62 6.64 -1.88 8.70
CA GLY A 62 6.97 -0.56 9.24
C GLY A 62 5.82 0.43 9.06
N ALA A 63 5.21 0.46 7.87
CA ALA A 63 4.09 1.35 7.58
C ALA A 63 2.84 1.03 8.43
N LEU A 64 2.51 -0.25 8.61
CA LEU A 64 1.40 -0.69 9.46
C LEU A 64 1.62 -0.33 10.93
N SER A 65 2.85 -0.51 11.42
CA SER A 65 3.24 -0.11 12.78
C SER A 65 3.21 1.40 12.96
N ALA A 66 3.72 2.18 12.01
CA ALA A 66 3.71 3.65 12.07
C ALA A 66 2.28 4.24 12.00
N ALA A 67 1.34 3.51 11.41
CA ALA A 67 -0.07 3.86 11.37
C ALA A 67 -0.88 3.30 12.58
N ASP A 68 -0.20 2.76 13.60
CA ASP A 68 -0.80 2.16 14.80
C ASP A 68 -1.88 1.08 14.49
N VAL A 69 -1.74 0.36 13.38
CA VAL A 69 -2.68 -0.69 13.00
C VAL A 69 -2.43 -1.93 13.87
N PRO A 70 -3.41 -2.43 14.64
CA PRO A 70 -3.25 -3.63 15.45
C PRO A 70 -2.89 -4.85 14.59
N ALA A 71 -1.96 -5.68 15.05
CA ALA A 71 -1.47 -6.86 14.33
C ALA A 71 -2.60 -7.81 13.88
N GLN A 72 -3.69 -7.89 14.66
CA GLN A 72 -4.87 -8.71 14.34
C GLN A 72 -5.60 -8.23 13.08
N GLN A 73 -5.44 -6.96 12.70
CA GLN A 73 -6.05 -6.36 11.51
C GLN A 73 -5.15 -6.44 10.27
N TRP A 74 -3.85 -6.73 10.43
CA TRP A 74 -2.89 -6.73 9.33
C TRP A 74 -3.32 -7.62 8.14
N PRO A 75 -3.87 -8.83 8.33
CA PRO A 75 -4.30 -9.64 7.18
C PRO A 75 -5.31 -8.94 6.26
N ALA A 76 -6.20 -8.10 6.81
CA ALA A 76 -7.16 -7.34 6.02
C ALA A 76 -6.48 -6.23 5.19
N TYR A 77 -5.52 -5.53 5.79
CA TYR A 77 -4.72 -4.51 5.09
C TYR A 77 -3.83 -5.14 4.03
N LEU A 78 -3.15 -6.25 4.33
CA LEU A 78 -2.32 -6.97 3.36
C LEU A 78 -3.13 -7.45 2.16
N LYS A 79 -4.35 -7.96 2.38
CA LYS A 79 -5.27 -8.30 1.28
C LYS A 79 -5.60 -7.09 0.41
N ALA A 80 -5.88 -5.93 1.02
CA ALA A 80 -6.15 -4.70 0.28
C ALA A 80 -4.93 -4.23 -0.52
N LEU A 81 -3.74 -4.19 0.11
CA LEU A 81 -2.48 -3.79 -0.52
C LEU A 81 -2.11 -4.71 -1.70
N ARG A 82 -2.28 -6.03 -1.57
CA ARG A 82 -2.08 -6.96 -2.70
C ARG A 82 -3.03 -6.66 -3.87
N GLY A 83 -4.29 -6.33 -3.57
CA GLY A 83 -5.25 -5.90 -4.59
C GLY A 83 -4.82 -4.62 -5.30
N LEU A 84 -4.30 -3.64 -4.54
CA LEU A 84 -3.76 -2.40 -5.07
C LEU A 84 -2.51 -2.66 -5.94
N ALA A 85 -1.60 -3.53 -5.50
CA ALA A 85 -0.43 -3.93 -6.26
C ALA A 85 -0.81 -4.60 -7.59
N ALA A 86 -1.76 -5.55 -7.56
CA ALA A 86 -2.29 -6.19 -8.76
C ALA A 86 -3.06 -5.22 -9.69
N ALA A 87 -3.51 -4.08 -9.16
CA ALA A 87 -4.13 -3.00 -9.92
C ALA A 87 -3.14 -1.93 -10.40
N ASP A 88 -1.85 -2.11 -10.13
CA ASP A 88 -0.77 -1.15 -10.39
C ASP A 88 -0.96 0.19 -9.66
N MET A 89 -1.76 0.20 -8.59
CA MET A 89 -2.06 1.40 -7.81
C MET A 89 -0.91 1.76 -6.86
N ILE A 90 -0.24 0.73 -6.34
CA ILE A 90 1.01 0.85 -5.59
C ILE A 90 2.08 0.02 -6.28
N ARG A 91 3.34 0.38 -6.10
CA ARG A 91 4.49 -0.30 -6.69
C ARG A 91 5.57 -0.53 -5.64
N PRO A 92 6.42 -1.57 -5.79
CA PRO A 92 7.59 -1.71 -4.96
C PRO A 92 8.43 -0.44 -5.02
N GLN A 93 8.93 0.01 -3.87
CA GLN A 93 10.01 0.98 -3.89
C GLN A 93 11.20 0.28 -4.54
N LEU A 94 11.76 0.90 -5.57
CA LEU A 94 13.12 0.53 -5.97
C LEU A 94 13.96 0.73 -4.72
N ALA A 95 14.61 -0.33 -4.23
CA ALA A 95 15.53 -0.23 -3.11
C ALA A 95 16.46 0.94 -3.44
N SER A 96 16.32 2.05 -2.70
CA SER A 96 17.23 3.17 -2.83
C SER A 96 18.56 2.58 -2.42
N GLY A 97 19.47 2.43 -3.38
CA GLY A 97 20.68 1.63 -3.21
C GLY A 97 21.34 1.94 -1.87
N ALA A 98 21.68 0.89 -1.13
CA ALA A 98 22.59 0.99 0.00
C ALA A 98 23.73 1.93 -0.41
N THR A 99 23.82 3.09 0.24
CA THR A 99 24.98 3.95 0.09
C THR A 99 26.14 3.21 0.78
N PRO A 100 27.23 2.91 0.06
CA PRO A 100 28.37 2.20 0.64
C PRO A 100 29.04 2.99 1.77
#